data_AF-A0A328VHE9-F1
#
_entry.id   AF-A0A328VHE9-F1
#
_cell.length_a   1.000
_cell.length_b   1.000
_cell.length_c   1.000
_cell.angle_alpha   90.00
_cell.angle_beta   90.00
_cell.angle_gamma   90.00
#
_symmetry.space_group_name_H-M   'P 1'
#
loop_
_entity.id
_entity.type
_entity.pdbx_description
1 polymer ?
#
loop_
_entity_poly.entity_id
_entity_poly.type
_entity_poly.pdbx_seq_one_letter_code
_entity_poly.pdbx_strand_id
1 'polypeptide(L)' 'MLRYQEAQQLQTLIQQEAPKVEARILSEVGQPDYYCLAIYLHGQPRFVVRSLDQWNQRKKMLKP' A
#
# COMPACT_ATOMS: atom_id res chain seq x y z
N MET A 1 -2.38 2.88 -10.96
CA MET A 1 -3.53 2.56 -10.10
C MET A 1 -3.81 1.08 -10.27
N LEU A 2 -4.20 0.41 -9.19
CA LEU A 2 -4.22 -1.06 -9.14
C LEU A 2 -5.63 -1.57 -9.39
N ARG A 3 -5.78 -2.66 -10.15
CA ARG A 3 -6.95 -3.52 -10.04
C ARG A 3 -6.93 -4.23 -8.69
N TYR A 4 -8.08 -4.76 -8.27
CA TYR A 4 -8.20 -5.41 -6.96
C TYR A 4 -7.17 -6.54 -6.75
N GLN A 5 -6.97 -7.40 -7.76
CA GLN A 5 -5.99 -8.48 -7.70
C GLN A 5 -4.55 -7.97 -7.56
N GLU A 6 -4.18 -6.90 -8.29
CA GLU A 6 -2.87 -6.26 -8.17
C GLU A 6 -2.68 -5.63 -6.79
N ALA A 7 -3.74 -5.06 -6.21
CA ALA A 7 -3.72 -4.53 -4.86
C ALA A 7 -3.52 -5.62 -3.80
N GLN A 8 -4.13 -6.80 -3.96
CA GLN A 8 -3.91 -7.96 -3.07
C GLN A 8 -2.47 -8.49 -3.17
N GLN A 9 -1.93 -8.59 -4.39
CA GLN A 9 -0.54 -8.99 -4.59
C GLN A 9 0.43 -8.01 -3.93
N LEU A 10 0.21 -6.70 -4.11
CA LEU A 10 1.03 -5.68 -3.49
C LEU A 10 0.87 -5.67 -1.95
N GLN A 11 -0.33 -5.88 -1.42
CA GLN A 11 -0.57 -6.02 0.03
C GLN A 11 0.29 -7.15 0.62
N THR A 12 0.28 -8.30 -0.05
CA THR A 12 1.02 -9.49 0.38
C THR A 12 2.53 -9.23 0.38
N LEU A 13 3.04 -8.61 -0.68
CA LEU A 13 4.45 -8.22 -0.78
C LEU A 13 4.85 -7.27 0.36
N ILE A 14 4.04 -6.22 0.62
CA ILE A 14 4.31 -5.24 1.68
C ILE A 14 4.38 -5.94 3.04
N GLN A 15 3.45 -6.85 3.32
CA GLN A 15 3.42 -7.58 4.60
C GLN A 15 4.65 -8.48 4.78
N GLN A 16 5.18 -9.05 3.69
CA GLN A 16 6.40 -9.87 3.70
C GLN A 16 7.67 -9.02 3.88
N GLU A 17 7.78 -7.90 3.16
CA GLU A 17 8.96 -7.04 3.20
C GLU A 17 9.02 -6.15 4.47
N ALA A 18 7.86 -5.77 5.00
CA ALA A 18 7.73 -4.84 6.12
C ALA A 18 6.63 -5.30 7.10
N PRO A 19 6.87 -6.36 7.90
CA PRO A 19 5.83 -6.98 8.74
C PRO A 19 5.27 -6.06 9.84
N LYS A 20 5.96 -4.98 10.18
CA LYS A 20 5.51 -3.96 11.16
C LYS A 20 4.55 -2.93 10.56
N VAL A 21 4.40 -2.93 9.24
CA VAL A 21 3.52 -2.03 8.50
C VAL A 21 2.21 -2.76 8.25
N GLU A 22 1.11 -2.04 8.42
CA GLU A 22 -0.21 -2.54 8.04
C GLU A 22 -0.63 -1.87 6.72
N ALA A 23 -1.01 -2.67 5.74
CA ALA A 23 -1.46 -2.18 4.43
C ALA A 23 -2.93 -2.52 4.23
N ARG A 24 -3.78 -1.52 3.95
CA ARG A 24 -5.22 -1.70 3.71
C ARG A 24 -5.58 -1.30 2.29
N ILE A 25 -6.26 -2.20 1.57
CA ILE A 25 -6.78 -1.92 0.24
C ILE A 25 -8.01 -1.01 0.35
N LEU A 26 -8.02 0.09 -0.39
CA LEU A 26 -9.11 1.04 -0.46
C LEU A 26 -9.50 1.27 -1.93
N SER A 27 -10.78 1.52 -2.19
CA SER A 27 -11.24 1.99 -3.49
C SER A 27 -10.75 3.41 -3.74
N GLU A 28 -10.34 3.68 -4.98
CA GLU A 28 -9.86 4.99 -5.36
C GLU A 28 -11.03 5.93 -5.66
N VAL A 29 -10.98 7.15 -5.12
CA VAL A 29 -12.08 8.12 -5.24
C VAL A 29 -12.26 8.53 -6.70
N GLY A 30 -13.50 8.42 -7.19
CA GLY A 30 -13.85 8.75 -8.58
C GLY A 30 -13.43 7.68 -9.60
N GLN A 31 -12.85 6.57 -9.16
CA GLN A 31 -12.37 5.49 -10.03
C GLN A 31 -12.78 4.12 -9.45
N PRO A 32 -14.02 3.68 -9.66
CA PRO A 32 -14.62 2.54 -8.96
C PRO A 32 -13.91 1.20 -9.21
N ASP A 33 -13.23 1.06 -10.35
CA ASP A 33 -12.53 -0.19 -10.69
C ASP A 33 -11.06 -0.20 -10.25
N TYR A 34 -10.62 0.86 -9.58
CA TYR A 34 -9.24 1.06 -9.18
C TYR A 34 -9.12 1.17 -7.67
N TYR A 35 -7.99 0.69 -7.18
CA TYR A 35 -7.68 0.55 -5.78
C TYR A 35 -6.28 1.09 -5.49
N CYS A 36 -6.08 1.45 -4.23
CA CYS A 36 -4.80 1.82 -3.67
C CYS A 36 -4.61 1.12 -2.32
N LEU A 37 -3.38 1.15 -1.79
CA LEU A 37 -3.13 0.71 -0.43
C LEU A 37 -2.80 1.88 0.47
N ALA A 38 -3.58 2.05 1.54
CA ALA A 38 -3.22 2.91 2.65
C ALA A 38 -2.24 2.17 3.57
N ILE A 39 -1.13 2.83 3.86
CA ILE A 39 -0.03 2.30 4.65
C ILE A 39 -0.06 2.92 6.05
N TYR A 40 -0.09 2.06 7.06
CA TYR A 40 -0.10 2.42 8.46
C TYR A 40 1.15 1.88 9.16
N LEU A 41 1.71 2.68 10.07
CA LEU A 41 2.81 2.28 10.93
C LEU A 41 2.41 2.56 12.38
N HIS A 42 2.38 1.52 13.22
CA HIS A 42 1.87 1.59 14.59
C HIS A 42 0.43 2.16 14.67
N GLY A 43 -0.44 1.76 13.73
CA GLY A 43 -1.83 2.22 13.64
C GLY A 43 -2.00 3.65 13.11
N GLN A 44 -0.92 4.39 12.85
CA GLN A 44 -1.00 5.75 12.29
C GLN A 44 -0.86 5.71 10.76
N PRO A 45 -1.74 6.40 10.01
CA PRO A 45 -1.63 6.49 8.56
C PRO A 45 -0.36 7.26 8.18
N ARG A 46 0.39 6.75 7.20
CA ARG A 46 1.62 7.39 6.71
C ARG A 46 1.47 7.88 5.28
N PHE A 47 1.11 7.01 4.37
CA PHE A 47 0.95 7.36 2.96
C PHE A 47 0.09 6.33 2.22
N VAL A 48 -0.28 6.67 0.99
CA VAL A 48 -0.99 5.78 0.07
C VAL A 48 -0.03 5.35 -1.04
N VAL A 49 -0.09 4.08 -1.44
CA VAL A 49 0.64 3.54 -2.59
C VAL A 49 -0.31 3.04 -3.68
N ARG A 50 0.01 3.36 -4.94
CA ARG A 50 -0.80 3.04 -6.13
C ARG A 50 -0.10 2.15 -7.15
N SER A 51 1.14 1.75 -6.85
CA SER A 51 1.97 0.86 -7.66
C SER A 51 3.13 0.31 -6.83
N LEU A 52 3.75 -0.75 -7.34
CA LEU A 52 4.95 -1.35 -6.76
C LEU A 52 6.13 -0.36 -6.72
N ASP A 53 6.35 0.41 -7.79
CA ASP A 53 7.40 1.45 -7.81
C ASP A 53 7.23 2.48 -6.69
N GLN A 54 5.98 2.91 -6.47
CA GLN A 54 5.68 3.89 -5.42
C GLN A 54 5.96 3.30 -4.02
N TRP A 55 5.66 2.02 -3.81
CA TRP A 55 6.06 1.30 -2.61
C TRP A 55 7.59 1.24 -2.46
N ASN A 56 8.32 0.83 -3.49
CA ASN A 56 9.79 0.74 -3.46
C ASN A 56 10.50 2.06 -3.15
N GLN A 57 9.92 3.18 -3.60
CA GLN A 57 10.41 4.51 -3.26
C GLN A 57 10.11 4.88 -1.80
N ARG A 58 8.86 4.67 -1.36
CA ARG A 58 8.39 5.10 -0.04
C ARG A 58 8.87 4.22 1.11
N LYS A 59 9.08 2.92 0.89
CA LYS A 59 9.54 2.00 1.93
C LYS A 59 10.90 2.37 2.51
N LYS A 60 11.73 3.09 1.74
CA LYS A 60 13.01 3.66 2.20
C LYS A 60 12.83 4.72 3.30
N MET A 61 11.66 5.37 3.36
CA MET A 61 11.30 6.39 4.35
C MET A 61 10.69 5.79 5.62
N LEU A 62 10.37 4.49 5.62
CA LEU A 62 9.79 3.77 6.77
C LEU A 62 10.86 3.26 7.75
N LYS A 63 12.08 3.82 7.72
CA LYS A 63 13.13 3.45 8.68
C LYS A 63 12.69 3.80 10.11
N PRO A 64 13.03 2.97 11.11
CA PRO A 64 12.76 3.25 12.52
C PRO A 64 13.41 4.54 12.99
#